data_AF-A0A537XF79-F1
#
_entry.id   AF-A0A537XF79-F1
#
_cell.length_a   1.000
_cell.length_b   1.000
_cell.length_c   1.000
_cell.angle_alpha   90.00
_cell.angle_beta   90.00
_cell.angle_gamma   90.00
#
_symmetry.space_group_name_H-M   'P 1'
#
loop_
_entity.id
_entity.type
_entity.pdbx_description
1 polymer ?
#
loop_
_entity_poly.entity_id
_entity_poly.type
_entity_poly.pdbx_seq_one_letter_code
_entity_poly.pdbx_strand_id
1 'polypeptide(L)'
;MSLRGGPRAFALLALVCAALGSAVAARAEPRSPAHGTLAPAGPAQAPGPARPSGAPAPRARASLPDIEREVMCPVCGVPLNLADSPQADRERAFIRALIAQGRTSAQIKQALVTQFGRGVLALPPSHGFDAAAYLVPLAAVVVLVALVALLLSRWRRRGRAAAPATPALPTDEARHLERDLARYDL
;
A
#
# COMPACT_ATOMS: atom_id res chain seq x y z
N MET A 1 -2.98 -40.79 29.16
CA MET A 1 -4.31 -40.29 28.74
C MET A 1 -4.12 -39.31 27.60
N SER A 2 -4.86 -39.56 26.53
CA SER A 2 -4.75 -39.01 25.18
C SER A 2 -4.62 -37.49 25.07
N LEU A 3 -3.58 -37.05 24.37
CA LEU A 3 -3.44 -35.73 23.75
C LEU A 3 -4.60 -35.52 22.76
N ARG A 4 -5.75 -34.99 23.22
CA ARG A 4 -6.88 -34.60 22.35
C ARG A 4 -6.74 -33.14 21.90
N GLY A 5 -5.61 -32.84 21.27
CA GLY A 5 -5.46 -31.68 20.40
C GLY A 5 -6.24 -31.94 19.12
N GLY A 6 -7.52 -31.56 19.09
CA GLY A 6 -8.43 -31.94 18.02
C GLY A 6 -7.96 -31.50 16.61
N PRO A 7 -8.26 -32.31 15.57
CA PRO A 7 -7.79 -32.13 14.19
C PRO A 7 -8.18 -30.78 13.56
N ARG A 8 -9.17 -30.08 14.14
CA ARG A 8 -9.69 -28.80 13.67
C ARG A 8 -8.77 -27.60 13.97
N ALA A 9 -7.97 -27.68 15.03
CA ALA A 9 -7.01 -26.61 15.36
C ALA A 9 -5.78 -26.65 14.47
N PHE A 10 -5.30 -27.86 14.14
CA PHE A 10 -4.25 -28.08 13.14
C PHE A 10 -4.76 -27.75 11.74
N ALA A 11 -6.01 -28.11 11.39
CA ALA A 11 -6.59 -27.76 10.09
C ALA A 11 -6.74 -26.25 9.89
N LEU A 12 -7.17 -25.49 10.91
CA LEU A 12 -7.28 -24.03 10.82
C LEU A 12 -5.92 -23.33 10.80
N LEU A 13 -4.93 -23.82 11.55
CA LEU A 13 -3.56 -23.31 11.49
C LEU A 13 -2.92 -23.64 10.14
N ALA A 14 -3.15 -24.84 9.59
CA ALA A 14 -2.68 -25.25 8.27
C ALA A 14 -3.36 -24.45 7.14
N LEU A 15 -4.64 -24.07 7.27
CA LEU A 15 -5.34 -23.25 6.27
C LEU A 15 -4.85 -21.79 6.29
N VAL A 16 -4.56 -21.26 7.48
CA VAL A 16 -3.97 -19.93 7.64
C VAL A 16 -2.50 -19.92 7.18
N CYS A 17 -1.70 -20.92 7.51
CA CYS A 17 -0.33 -21.07 7.01
C CYS A 17 -0.28 -21.35 5.50
N ALA A 18 -1.22 -22.12 4.93
CA ALA A 18 -1.31 -22.34 3.49
C ALA A 18 -1.76 -21.08 2.73
N ALA A 19 -2.66 -20.27 3.32
CA ALA A 19 -3.07 -18.99 2.75
C ALA A 19 -1.98 -17.90 2.86
N LEU A 20 -1.13 -17.96 3.88
CA LEU A 20 0.05 -17.09 4.02
C LEU A 20 1.23 -17.58 3.14
N GLY A 21 1.37 -18.90 2.94
CA GLY A 21 2.41 -19.50 2.10
C GLY A 21 2.18 -19.30 0.60
N SER A 22 0.93 -19.28 0.14
CA SER A 22 0.59 -19.03 -1.27
C SER A 22 0.79 -17.56 -1.69
N ALA A 23 0.80 -16.61 -0.74
CA ALA A 23 1.11 -15.21 -1.02
C ALA A 23 2.63 -14.93 -1.14
N VAL A 24 3.48 -15.73 -0.47
CA VAL A 24 4.95 -15.58 -0.52
C VAL A 24 5.58 -16.34 -1.70
N ALA A 25 4.91 -17.36 -2.24
CA ALA A 25 5.34 -18.06 -3.46
C ALA A 25 5.11 -17.24 -4.75
N ALA A 26 4.40 -16.11 -4.69
CA ALA A 26 4.21 -15.22 -5.84
C ALA A 26 5.43 -14.29 -6.12
N ARG A 27 6.57 -14.53 -5.47
CA ARG A 27 7.89 -14.28 -6.09
C ARG A 27 8.24 -15.45 -6.99
N ALA A 28 7.58 -15.55 -8.14
CA ALA A 28 8.07 -16.34 -9.25
C ALA A 28 7.69 -15.61 -10.54
N GLU A 29 8.65 -14.84 -11.02
CA GLU A 29 8.68 -14.20 -12.32
C GLU A 29 8.21 -15.14 -13.45
N PRO A 30 7.41 -14.63 -14.41
CA PRO A 30 7.63 -15.04 -15.79
C PRO A 30 7.94 -13.80 -16.63
N ARG A 31 9.24 -13.69 -16.95
CA ARG A 31 9.77 -13.49 -18.30
C ARG A 31 8.78 -12.89 -19.30
N SER A 32 9.09 -11.67 -19.72
CA SER A 32 8.87 -11.18 -21.07
C SER A 32 9.41 -12.19 -22.10
N PRO A 33 8.62 -12.50 -23.14
CA PRO A 33 9.18 -12.62 -24.48
C PRO A 33 8.66 -11.48 -25.36
N ALA A 34 9.61 -10.86 -26.05
CA ALA A 34 9.42 -9.91 -27.12
C ALA A 34 8.82 -10.57 -28.38
N HIS A 35 8.58 -9.71 -29.38
CA HIS A 35 8.28 -9.96 -30.81
C HIS A 35 6.80 -10.19 -31.12
N GLY A 36 6.15 -9.26 -31.83
CA GLY A 36 5.99 -9.30 -33.30
C GLY A 36 4.77 -10.16 -33.62
N THR A 37 3.77 -9.79 -34.42
CA THR A 37 3.74 -9.03 -35.65
C THR A 37 2.27 -8.88 -36.08
N LEU A 38 2.01 -7.94 -36.99
CA LEU A 38 0.90 -7.85 -37.95
C LEU A 38 -0.52 -7.43 -37.50
N ALA A 39 -0.90 -6.27 -38.05
CA ALA A 39 -2.24 -5.83 -38.42
C ALA A 39 -2.99 -6.87 -39.30
N PRO A 40 -4.33 -6.79 -39.44
CA PRO A 40 -4.87 -5.89 -40.47
C PRO A 40 -6.25 -5.22 -40.18
N ALA A 41 -6.44 -4.09 -40.87
CA ALA A 41 -7.63 -3.66 -41.61
C ALA A 41 -9.00 -3.42 -40.92
N GLY A 42 -9.35 -2.12 -40.83
CA GLY A 42 -10.63 -1.56 -41.33
C GLY A 42 -11.69 -1.16 -40.28
N PRO A 43 -12.70 -0.31 -40.65
CA PRO A 43 -12.88 0.48 -41.87
C PRO A 43 -12.96 2.01 -41.63
N ALA A 44 -12.95 2.71 -42.76
CA ALA A 44 -13.04 4.15 -42.97
C ALA A 44 -14.19 4.85 -42.20
N GLN A 45 -13.88 6.04 -41.65
CA GLN A 45 -14.86 7.02 -41.20
C GLN A 45 -14.72 8.31 -42.03
N ALA A 46 -15.86 8.79 -42.53
CA ALA A 46 -16.01 9.90 -43.45
C ALA A 46 -15.65 11.28 -42.83
N PRO A 47 -15.23 12.27 -43.65
CA PRO A 47 -14.92 13.61 -43.18
C PRO A 47 -16.19 14.43 -42.91
N GLY A 48 -16.49 14.68 -41.64
CA GLY A 48 -17.45 15.71 -41.22
C GLY A 48 -16.83 17.12 -41.25
N PRO A 49 -17.65 18.18 -41.39
CA PRO A 49 -17.16 19.55 -41.55
C PRO A 49 -16.34 19.99 -40.32
N ALA A 50 -15.14 20.50 -40.61
CA ALA A 50 -14.18 21.00 -39.65
C ALA A 50 -14.81 22.06 -38.73
N ARG A 51 -15.00 21.71 -37.45
CA ARG A 51 -15.08 22.72 -36.40
C ARG A 51 -13.68 23.29 -36.22
N PRO A 52 -13.50 24.62 -36.11
CA PRO A 52 -12.22 25.18 -35.69
C PRO A 52 -11.88 24.57 -34.33
N SER A 53 -10.90 23.67 -34.33
CA SER A 53 -10.36 23.07 -33.12
C SER A 53 -9.97 24.20 -32.20
N GLY A 54 -10.65 24.28 -31.06
CA GLY A 54 -10.31 25.20 -29.99
C GLY A 54 -8.80 25.17 -29.76
N ALA A 55 -8.22 26.35 -29.62
CA ALA A 55 -6.81 26.53 -29.34
C ALA A 55 -6.39 25.49 -28.28
N PRO A 56 -5.29 24.74 -28.50
CA PRO A 56 -4.83 23.77 -27.52
C PRO A 56 -4.70 24.49 -26.18
N ALA A 57 -5.43 24.01 -25.18
CA ALA A 57 -5.33 24.49 -23.81
C ALA A 57 -3.85 24.66 -23.46
N PRO A 58 -3.44 25.77 -22.80
CA PRO A 58 -2.04 26.02 -22.50
C PRO A 58 -1.50 24.77 -21.78
N ARG A 59 -0.69 23.98 -22.50
CA ARG A 59 -0.03 22.81 -21.93
C ARG A 59 0.68 23.34 -20.70
N ALA A 60 0.33 22.84 -19.52
CA ALA A 60 0.96 23.26 -18.27
C ALA A 60 2.47 23.19 -18.47
N ARG A 61 3.09 24.34 -18.73
CA ARG A 61 4.51 24.42 -19.10
C ARG A 61 5.25 24.10 -17.82
N ALA A 62 6.06 23.05 -17.84
CA ALA A 62 6.92 22.74 -16.72
C ALA A 62 7.82 23.96 -16.47
N SER A 63 7.82 24.46 -15.24
CA SER A 63 8.74 25.52 -14.82
C SER A 63 9.92 24.90 -14.11
N LEU A 64 11.12 25.48 -14.27
CA LEU A 64 12.32 25.03 -13.56
C LEU A 64 12.10 24.95 -12.03
N PRO A 65 11.57 25.97 -11.34
CA PRO A 65 11.41 25.93 -9.89
C PRO A 65 10.37 24.91 -9.41
N ASP A 66 9.39 24.51 -10.23
CA ASP A 66 8.47 23.43 -9.88
C ASP A 66 9.17 22.07 -9.93
N ILE A 67 9.99 21.84 -10.97
CA ILE A 67 10.75 20.59 -11.10
C ILE A 67 11.81 20.49 -10.00
N GLU A 68 12.52 21.57 -9.70
CA GLU A 68 13.60 21.59 -8.68
C GLU A 68 13.12 21.21 -7.26
N ARG A 69 11.82 21.36 -6.94
CA ARG A 69 11.23 20.95 -5.65
C ARG A 69 10.87 19.46 -5.60
N GLU A 70 10.69 18.85 -6.76
CA GLU A 70 10.29 17.43 -6.87
C GLU A 70 11.48 16.49 -7.08
N VAL A 71 12.69 17.04 -7.24
CA VAL A 71 13.92 16.30 -7.57
C VAL A 71 15.04 16.60 -6.57
N MET A 72 15.88 15.60 -6.34
CA MET A 72 17.00 15.61 -5.40
C MET A 72 18.31 15.50 -6.17
N CYS A 73 19.36 16.18 -5.71
CA CYS A 73 20.71 15.92 -6.19
C CYS A 73 21.23 14.64 -5.51
N PRO A 74 21.45 13.53 -6.24
CA PRO A 74 21.80 12.23 -5.67
C PRO A 74 23.21 12.22 -5.05
N VAL A 75 24.09 13.11 -5.52
CA VAL A 75 25.45 13.27 -4.98
C VAL A 75 25.44 14.16 -3.73
N CYS A 76 24.55 15.14 -3.68
CA CYS A 76 24.48 16.13 -2.62
C CYS A 76 23.63 15.66 -1.43
N GLY A 77 22.65 14.77 -1.67
CA GLY A 77 21.70 14.31 -0.66
C GLY A 77 20.65 15.34 -0.25
N VAL A 78 20.54 16.45 -0.98
CA VAL A 78 19.60 17.55 -0.71
C VAL A 78 18.73 17.85 -1.94
N PRO A 79 17.56 18.50 -1.74
CA PRO A 79 16.70 18.97 -2.84
C PRO A 79 17.46 19.84 -3.85
N LEU A 80 17.14 19.70 -5.14
CA LEU A 80 17.87 20.40 -6.21
C LEU A 80 17.75 21.93 -6.11
N ASN A 81 16.63 22.44 -5.60
CA ASN A 81 16.45 23.87 -5.33
C ASN A 81 17.43 24.43 -4.27
N LEU A 82 17.94 23.57 -3.37
CA LEU A 82 18.89 23.94 -2.32
C LEU A 82 20.34 23.54 -2.65
N ALA A 83 20.54 22.67 -3.63
CA ALA A 83 21.86 22.14 -3.98
C ALA A 83 22.68 23.18 -4.77
N ASP A 84 23.79 23.64 -4.21
CA ASP A 84 24.77 24.47 -4.90
C ASP A 84 26.03 23.62 -5.18
N SER A 85 26.05 22.97 -6.35
CA SER A 85 27.17 22.13 -6.76
C SER A 85 27.26 21.99 -8.29
N PRO A 86 28.44 21.65 -8.83
CA PRO A 86 28.60 21.40 -10.26
C PRO A 86 27.75 20.23 -10.79
N GLN A 87 27.27 19.35 -9.91
CA GLN A 87 26.34 18.27 -10.28
C GLN A 87 24.93 18.82 -10.46
N ALA A 88 24.46 19.59 -9.48
CA ALA A 88 23.17 20.27 -9.53
C ALA A 88 23.05 21.17 -10.77
N ASP A 89 24.11 21.88 -11.14
CA ASP A 89 24.11 22.74 -12.33
C ASP A 89 23.88 21.95 -13.63
N ARG A 90 24.43 20.72 -13.72
CA ARG A 90 24.21 19.86 -14.88
C ARG A 90 22.78 19.33 -14.93
N GLU A 91 22.21 18.98 -13.78
CA GLU A 91 20.79 18.60 -13.69
C GLU A 91 19.87 19.76 -14.09
N ARG A 92 20.12 20.97 -13.57
CA ARG A 92 19.36 22.18 -13.95
C ARG A 92 19.50 22.51 -15.43
N ALA A 93 20.71 22.37 -16.00
CA ALA A 93 20.94 22.59 -17.43
C ALA A 93 20.15 21.58 -18.28
N PHE A 94 20.14 20.32 -17.87
CA PHE A 94 19.36 19.27 -18.54
C PHE A 94 17.85 19.54 -18.45
N ILE A 95 17.34 19.93 -17.29
CA ILE A 95 15.93 20.31 -17.10
C ILE A 95 15.56 21.49 -18.00
N ARG A 96 16.39 22.56 -18.02
CA ARG A 96 16.16 23.72 -18.89
C ARG A 96 16.08 23.33 -20.37
N ALA A 97 16.95 22.43 -20.82
CA ALA A 97 16.91 21.92 -22.20
C ALA A 97 15.61 21.18 -22.52
N LEU A 98 15.10 20.37 -21.59
CA LEU A 98 13.82 19.65 -21.78
C LEU A 98 12.60 20.58 -21.70
N ILE A 99 12.63 21.60 -20.84
CA ILE A 99 11.60 22.64 -20.79
C ILE A 99 11.56 23.40 -22.12
N ALA A 100 12.73 23.75 -22.68
CA ALA A 100 12.83 24.41 -23.98
C ALA A 100 12.27 23.53 -25.12
N GLN A 101 12.36 22.20 -25.01
CA GLN A 101 11.72 21.25 -25.93
C GLN A 101 10.19 21.11 -25.72
N GLY A 102 9.60 21.84 -24.77
CA GLY A 102 8.17 21.77 -24.48
C GLY A 102 7.74 20.47 -23.81
N ARG A 103 8.65 19.76 -23.13
CA ARG A 103 8.34 18.55 -22.36
C ARG A 103 7.50 18.88 -21.14
N THR A 104 6.63 17.95 -20.75
CA THR A 104 5.82 18.08 -19.52
C THR A 104 6.64 17.70 -18.29
N SER A 105 6.20 18.10 -17.10
CA SER A 105 6.89 17.78 -15.84
C SER A 105 7.10 16.28 -15.63
N ALA A 106 6.11 15.45 -15.99
CA ALA A 106 6.23 14.00 -15.92
C ALA A 106 7.30 13.44 -16.89
N GLN A 107 7.37 13.98 -18.11
CA GLN A 107 8.38 13.57 -19.10
C GLN A 107 9.79 14.01 -18.66
N ILE A 108 9.92 15.19 -18.08
CA ILE A 108 11.20 15.70 -17.55
C ILE A 108 11.69 14.80 -16.41
N LYS A 109 10.81 14.47 -15.45
CA LYS A 109 11.10 13.55 -14.35
C LYS A 109 11.54 12.17 -14.85
N GLN A 110 10.84 11.62 -15.85
CA GLN A 110 11.21 10.33 -16.43
C GLN A 110 12.59 10.41 -17.12
N ALA A 111 12.86 11.48 -17.85
CA ALA A 111 14.16 11.67 -18.51
C ALA A 111 15.30 11.82 -17.48
N LEU A 112 15.05 12.52 -16.36
CA LEU A 112 15.98 12.63 -15.25
C LEU A 112 16.27 11.25 -14.62
N VAL A 113 15.25 10.41 -14.40
CA VAL A 113 15.46 9.05 -13.89
C VAL A 113 16.28 8.20 -14.85
N THR A 114 16.04 8.31 -16.15
CA THR A 114 16.80 7.58 -17.17
C THR A 114 18.28 8.01 -17.19
N GLN A 115 18.55 9.30 -16.99
CA GLN A 115 19.91 9.86 -17.09
C GLN A 115 20.71 9.78 -15.78
N PHE A 116 20.07 10.03 -14.63
CA PHE A 116 20.71 10.18 -13.31
C PHE A 116 20.31 9.08 -12.31
N GLY A 117 19.33 8.24 -12.65
CA GLY A 117 18.89 7.10 -11.84
C GLY A 117 17.68 7.39 -10.94
N ARG A 118 17.22 6.34 -10.23
CA ARG A 118 15.99 6.38 -9.40
C ARG A 118 16.09 7.29 -8.17
N GLY A 119 17.31 7.61 -7.72
CA GLY A 119 17.56 8.48 -6.56
C GLY A 119 17.43 9.98 -6.83
N VAL A 120 17.19 10.38 -8.09
CA VAL A 120 17.05 11.80 -8.48
C VAL A 120 15.66 12.35 -8.18
N LEU A 121 14.66 11.49 -7.96
CA LEU A 121 13.31 11.90 -7.57
C LEU A 121 13.21 11.93 -6.05
N ALA A 122 12.54 12.96 -5.51
CA ALA A 122 12.25 13.04 -4.08
C ALA A 122 11.35 11.91 -3.59
N LEU A 123 10.51 11.37 -4.48
CA LEU A 123 9.64 10.22 -4.22
C LEU A 123 9.85 9.16 -5.32
N PRO A 124 10.11 7.89 -4.98
CA PRO A 124 10.26 6.82 -5.98
C PRO A 124 8.98 6.73 -6.84
N PRO A 125 9.10 6.55 -8.16
CA PRO A 125 7.94 6.54 -9.06
C PRO A 125 6.93 5.45 -8.64
N SER A 126 5.70 5.91 -8.44
CA SER A 126 4.69 5.36 -7.54
C SER A 126 3.86 4.19 -8.06
N HIS A 127 4.14 3.64 -9.24
CA HIS A 127 3.19 2.71 -9.86
C HIS A 127 3.03 1.35 -9.17
N GLY A 128 3.89 1.00 -8.19
CA GLY A 128 3.75 -0.28 -7.46
C GLY A 128 4.13 -0.24 -5.97
N PHE A 129 5.05 0.63 -5.57
CA PHE A 129 5.47 0.71 -4.15
C PHE A 129 4.46 1.43 -3.26
N ASP A 130 3.71 2.42 -3.78
CA ASP A 130 2.72 3.15 -2.98
C ASP A 130 1.63 2.23 -2.45
N ALA A 131 1.09 1.35 -3.30
CA ALA A 131 0.07 0.40 -2.86
C ALA A 131 0.59 -0.52 -1.76
N ALA A 132 1.81 -1.07 -1.89
CA ALA A 132 2.41 -1.91 -0.86
C ALA A 132 2.67 -1.14 0.44
N ALA A 133 3.12 0.12 0.35
CA ALA A 133 3.38 0.97 1.51
C ALA A 133 2.13 1.21 2.37
N TYR A 134 0.94 1.27 1.76
CA TYR A 134 -0.34 1.37 2.48
C TYR A 134 -0.96 0.01 2.83
N LEU A 135 -0.82 -1.00 1.96
CA LEU A 135 -1.42 -2.32 2.18
C LEU A 135 -0.73 -3.11 3.29
N VAL A 136 0.60 -3.02 3.42
CA VAL A 136 1.36 -3.71 4.48
C VAL A 136 0.90 -3.30 5.89
N PRO A 137 0.83 -2.00 6.26
CA PRO A 137 0.35 -1.63 7.59
C PRO A 137 -1.11 -2.00 7.82
N LEU A 138 -1.98 -1.86 6.79
CA LEU A 138 -3.37 -2.27 6.90
C LEU A 138 -3.52 -3.78 7.14
N ALA A 139 -2.78 -4.60 6.40
CA ALA A 139 -2.77 -6.05 6.56
C ALA A 139 -2.26 -6.46 7.95
N ALA A 140 -1.23 -5.78 8.48
CA ALA A 140 -0.70 -6.05 9.82
C ALA A 140 -1.77 -5.82 10.91
N VAL A 141 -2.55 -4.75 10.82
CA VAL A 141 -3.66 -4.46 11.76
C VAL A 141 -4.75 -5.53 11.65
N VAL A 142 -5.16 -5.90 10.44
CA VAL A 142 -6.18 -6.94 10.22
C VAL A 142 -5.75 -8.29 10.81
N VAL A 143 -4.49 -8.69 10.59
CA VAL A 143 -3.93 -9.92 11.16
C VAL A 143 -3.94 -9.87 12.69
N LEU A 144 -3.51 -8.76 13.28
CA LEU A 144 -3.47 -8.60 14.74
C LEU A 144 -4.88 -8.71 15.36
N VAL A 145 -5.86 -8.00 14.80
CA VAL A 145 -7.26 -8.04 15.26
C VAL A 145 -7.85 -9.44 15.13
N ALA A 146 -7.62 -10.11 13.99
CA ALA A 146 -8.08 -11.48 13.78
C ALA A 146 -7.47 -12.43 14.83
N LEU A 147 -6.19 -12.30 15.12
CA LEU A 147 -5.48 -13.15 16.08
C LEU A 147 -6.02 -12.96 17.51
N VAL A 148 -6.23 -11.71 17.93
CA VAL A 148 -6.85 -11.38 19.23
C VAL A 148 -8.28 -11.92 19.30
N ALA A 149 -9.10 -11.70 18.26
CA ALA A 149 -10.48 -12.18 18.21
C ALA A 149 -10.56 -13.71 18.30
N LEU A 150 -9.67 -14.42 17.60
CA LEU A 150 -9.56 -15.88 17.66
C LEU A 150 -9.15 -16.35 19.06
N LEU A 151 -8.16 -15.69 19.69
CA LEU A 151 -7.68 -16.06 21.01
C LEU A 151 -8.77 -15.86 22.07
N LEU A 152 -9.46 -14.72 22.04
CA LEU A 152 -10.60 -14.42 22.89
C LEU A 152 -11.77 -15.39 22.66
N SER A 153 -12.10 -15.69 21.40
CA SER A 153 -13.16 -16.68 21.09
C SER A 153 -12.81 -18.06 21.63
N ARG A 154 -11.54 -18.47 21.54
CA ARG A 154 -11.07 -19.77 22.01
C ARG A 154 -11.02 -19.86 23.54
N TRP A 155 -10.69 -18.76 24.23
CA TRP A 155 -10.78 -18.69 25.69
C TRP A 155 -12.23 -18.72 26.16
N ARG A 156 -13.12 -17.94 25.53
CA ARG A 156 -14.56 -17.93 25.86
C ARG A 156 -15.23 -19.27 25.60
N ARG A 157 -14.89 -19.98 24.52
CA ARG A 157 -15.45 -21.32 24.25
C ARG A 157 -14.95 -22.37 25.23
N ARG A 158 -13.70 -22.30 25.68
CA ARG A 158 -13.19 -23.18 26.75
C ARG A 158 -13.87 -22.90 28.08
N GLY A 159 -14.05 -21.62 28.43
CA GLY A 159 -14.81 -21.22 29.61
C GLY A 159 -16.29 -21.63 29.56
N ARG A 160 -16.94 -21.62 28.39
CA ARG A 160 -18.33 -22.08 28.23
C ARG A 160 -18.48 -23.60 28.19
N ALA A 161 -17.54 -24.33 27.59
CA ALA A 161 -17.55 -25.79 27.60
C ALA A 161 -17.23 -26.36 28.99
N ALA A 162 -16.52 -25.59 29.81
CA ALA A 162 -16.26 -25.87 31.21
C ALA A 162 -17.20 -25.11 32.17
N ALA A 163 -18.17 -24.33 31.65
CA ALA A 163 -19.13 -23.64 32.49
C ALA A 163 -20.09 -24.70 33.04
N PRO A 164 -20.11 -24.97 34.36
CA PRO A 164 -21.24 -25.62 34.96
C PRO A 164 -22.47 -24.73 34.66
N ALA A 165 -23.67 -25.31 34.59
CA ALA A 165 -24.88 -24.51 34.77
C ALA A 165 -24.63 -23.66 36.01
N THR A 166 -24.58 -22.33 35.88
CA THR A 166 -24.29 -21.44 37.00
C THR A 166 -25.23 -21.88 38.12
N PRO A 167 -24.71 -22.44 39.23
CA PRO A 167 -25.58 -22.78 40.34
C PRO A 167 -26.22 -21.45 40.71
N ALA A 168 -27.55 -21.38 40.66
CA ALA A 168 -28.22 -20.25 41.28
C ALA A 168 -27.67 -20.19 42.71
N LEU A 169 -27.03 -19.08 43.07
CA LEU A 169 -26.47 -18.93 44.41
C LEU A 169 -27.58 -19.29 45.40
N PRO A 170 -27.30 -20.13 46.41
CA PRO A 170 -28.23 -20.37 47.51
C PRO A 170 -28.78 -19.01 47.96
N THR A 171 -30.10 -18.92 48.11
CA THR A 171 -30.76 -17.61 48.31
C THR A 171 -30.21 -16.84 49.51
N ASP A 172 -29.62 -17.53 50.50
CA ASP A 172 -28.92 -16.93 51.64
C ASP A 172 -27.60 -16.25 51.27
N GLU A 173 -26.80 -16.82 50.37
CA GLU A 173 -25.53 -16.25 49.91
C GLU A 173 -25.76 -15.01 49.04
N ALA A 174 -26.76 -15.07 48.15
CA ALA A 174 -27.19 -13.91 47.37
C ALA A 174 -27.66 -12.76 48.28
N ARG A 175 -28.47 -13.07 49.30
CA ARG A 175 -28.92 -12.08 50.30
C ARG A 175 -27.78 -11.52 51.13
N HIS A 176 -26.72 -12.28 51.41
CA HIS A 176 -25.56 -11.76 52.12
C HIS A 176 -24.75 -10.78 51.25
N LEU A 177 -24.54 -11.13 49.98
CA LEU A 177 -23.82 -10.28 49.02
C LEU A 177 -24.55 -8.94 48.79
N GLU A 178 -25.87 -8.98 48.69
CA GLU A 178 -26.70 -7.79 48.50
C GLU A 178 -26.65 -6.85 49.70
N ARG A 179 -26.58 -7.39 50.93
CA ARG A 179 -26.35 -6.58 52.14
C ARG A 179 -24.97 -5.93 52.16
N ASP A 180 -23.94 -6.63 51.67
CA ASP A 180 -22.59 -6.08 51.61
C ASP A 180 -22.48 -4.99 50.53
N LEU A 181 -23.09 -5.16 49.36
CA LEU A 181 -23.18 -4.14 48.30
C LEU A 181 -23.93 -2.90 48.80
N ALA A 182 -25.10 -3.08 49.44
CA ALA A 182 -25.90 -2.00 50.00
C ALA A 182 -25.17 -1.21 51.10
N ARG A 183 -24.14 -1.78 51.73
CA ARG A 183 -23.28 -1.05 52.70
C ARG A 183 -22.32 -0.08 52.01
N TYR A 184 -21.93 -0.33 50.75
CA TYR A 184 -20.97 0.50 50.00
C TYR A 184 -21.62 1.48 49.01
N ASP A 185 -22.91 1.31 48.69
CA ASP A 185 -23.71 2.27 47.91
C ASP A 185 -24.27 3.41 48.81
N LEU A 186 -23.36 4.19 49.41
CA LEU A 186 -23.67 5.43 50.17
C LEU A 186 -24.24 6.54 49.28
#